data_AF-A0A1Q5G9Y5-F1
#
_entry.id   AF-A0A1Q5G9Y5-F1
#
_cell.length_a   1.000
_cell.length_b   1.000
_cell.length_c   1.000
_cell.angle_alpha   90.00
_cell.angle_beta   90.00
_cell.angle_gamma   90.00
#
_symmetry.space_group_name_H-M   'P 1'
#
loop_
_entity.id
_entity.type
_entity.pdbx_description
1 polymer ?
#
loop_
_entity_poly.entity_id
_entity_poly.type
_entity_poly.pdbx_seq_one_letter_code
_entity_poly.pdbx_strand_id
1 'polypeptide(L)'
;MDAAPTLAVMREVEYRSIGVPLEEYELTRGDHRRQKRSEAISESVRLQVEEDILKCRTDPARAERGRQAFENVAKLMQSFKKADHEIMRWRVRLYCGHIMEMEAHYTYTDPLSAGSYGRRCSECGGDRQTIVAFEPIGLRGSLSKTAERLPPPPPKNPTRPDLEQRVKSLGKENERLRTKLSG
;
A
#
# COMPACT_ATOMS: atom_id res chain seq x y z
N MET A 1 1.02 -21.39 -18.66
CA MET A 1 0.41 -21.15 -17.33
C MET A 1 0.12 -19.67 -17.30
N ASP A 2 -1.03 -19.27 -17.84
CA ASP A 2 -1.41 -17.87 -17.96
C ASP A 2 -2.17 -17.46 -16.71
N ALA A 3 -1.52 -16.69 -15.85
CA ALA A 3 -2.14 -16.07 -14.70
C ALA A 3 -3.01 -14.91 -15.19
N ALA A 4 -4.33 -15.08 -15.14
CA ALA A 4 -5.28 -13.99 -15.33
C ALA A 4 -5.07 -12.93 -14.23
N PRO A 5 -4.95 -11.64 -14.57
CA PRO A 5 -4.85 -10.60 -13.56
C PRO A 5 -6.21 -10.42 -12.89
N THR A 6 -6.24 -10.61 -11.57
CA THR A 6 -7.38 -10.28 -10.72
C THR A 6 -7.65 -8.78 -10.83
N LEU A 7 -8.62 -8.40 -11.66
CA LEU A 7 -9.13 -7.03 -11.73
C LEU A 7 -9.79 -6.71 -10.38
N ALA A 8 -9.05 -6.01 -9.53
CA ALA A 8 -9.60 -5.41 -8.32
C ALA A 8 -10.75 -4.49 -8.71
N VAL A 9 -11.97 -4.87 -8.33
CA VAL A 9 -13.12 -3.98 -8.37
C VAL A 9 -12.80 -2.84 -7.41
N MET A 10 -12.46 -1.67 -7.95
CA MET A 10 -12.20 -0.47 -7.19
C MET A 10 -13.46 -0.13 -6.41
N ARG A 11 -13.44 -0.28 -5.08
CA ARG A 11 -14.48 0.26 -4.21
C ARG A 11 -14.43 1.78 -4.35
N GLU A 12 -15.58 2.44 -4.42
CA GLU A 12 -15.64 3.89 -4.23
C GLU A 12 -15.11 4.18 -2.82
N VAL A 13 -13.90 4.75 -2.76
CA VAL A 13 -13.24 5.12 -1.50
C VAL A 13 -13.54 6.59 -1.26
N GLU A 14 -14.24 6.90 -0.17
CA GLU A 14 -14.43 8.28 0.28
C GLU A 14 -13.17 8.75 1.01
N TYR A 15 -12.49 9.74 0.43
CA TYR A 15 -11.29 10.33 1.02
C TYR A 15 -11.66 11.39 2.04
N ARG A 16 -10.98 11.35 3.19
CA ARG A 16 -11.24 12.27 4.29
C ARG A 16 -10.47 13.57 4.12
N SER A 17 -11.03 14.64 4.65
CA SER A 17 -10.35 15.91 4.88
C SER A 17 -10.48 16.30 6.36
N ILE A 18 -9.50 17.05 6.87
CA ILE A 18 -9.47 17.58 8.22
C ILE A 18 -8.87 18.98 8.19
N GLY A 19 -9.53 19.95 8.84
CA GLY A 19 -8.94 21.26 9.05
C GLY A 19 -8.81 22.11 7.80
N VAL A 20 -9.81 22.07 6.91
CA VAL A 20 -9.87 22.84 5.67
C VAL A 20 -10.67 24.13 5.92
N PRO A 21 -10.24 25.31 5.43
CA PRO A 21 -9.01 25.58 4.67
C PRO A 21 -7.74 25.36 5.48
N LEU A 22 -6.71 24.77 4.85
CA LEU A 22 -5.48 24.40 5.53
C LEU A 22 -4.73 25.63 6.08
N GLU A 23 -4.74 26.72 5.31
CA GLU A 23 -4.03 27.96 5.61
C GLU A 23 -4.48 28.58 6.93
N GLU A 24 -5.78 28.46 7.22
CA GLU A 24 -6.46 29.00 8.40
C GLU A 24 -6.49 28.01 9.57
N TYR A 25 -5.91 26.83 9.42
CA TYR A 25 -5.92 25.83 10.47
C TYR A 25 -5.15 26.29 11.72
N GLU A 26 -5.88 26.39 12.83
CA GLU A 26 -5.35 26.68 14.16
C GLU A 26 -4.95 25.40 14.90
N LEU A 27 -3.76 25.40 15.47
CA LEU A 27 -3.26 24.25 16.22
C LEU A 27 -4.07 24.00 17.49
N THR A 28 -4.46 22.75 17.68
CA THR A 28 -5.17 22.33 18.88
C THR A 28 -4.19 21.84 19.95
N ARG A 29 -4.67 21.72 21.19
CA ARG A 29 -3.95 20.99 22.25
C ARG A 29 -3.63 19.54 21.87
N GLY A 30 -4.44 18.93 21.00
CA GLY A 30 -4.18 17.60 20.47
C GLY A 30 -2.93 17.56 19.60
N ASP A 31 -2.76 18.57 18.73
CA ASP A 31 -1.58 18.70 17.86
C ASP A 31 -0.30 18.86 18.65
N HIS A 32 -0.28 19.75 19.64
CA HIS A 32 0.88 19.92 20.52
C HIS A 32 1.29 18.63 21.21
N ARG A 33 0.32 17.84 21.69
CA ARG A 33 0.60 16.52 22.30
C ARG A 33 1.15 15.52 21.29
N ARG A 34 0.61 15.51 20.07
CA ARG A 34 1.09 14.63 18.98
C ARG A 34 2.51 14.99 18.56
N GLN A 35 2.79 16.27 18.35
CA GLN A 35 4.12 16.76 18.00
C GLN A 35 5.14 16.39 19.09
N LYS A 36 4.84 16.69 20.36
CA LYS A 36 5.72 16.32 21.48
C LYS A 36 5.99 14.81 21.56
N ARG A 37 4.98 13.98 21.26
CA ARG A 37 5.16 12.52 21.21
C ARG A 37 6.06 12.11 20.04
N SER A 38 5.88 12.70 18.87
CA SER A 38 6.73 12.45 17.69
C SER A 38 8.19 12.78 17.99
N GLU A 39 8.44 13.90 18.67
CA GLU A 39 9.77 14.33 19.11
C GLU A 39 10.38 13.35 20.13
N ALA A 40 9.62 12.94 21.15
CA ALA A 40 10.12 11.95 22.12
C ALA A 40 10.46 10.59 21.46
N ILE A 41 9.62 10.13 20.53
CA ILE A 41 9.91 8.92 19.74
C ILE A 41 11.17 9.13 18.91
N SER A 42 11.40 10.33 18.39
CA SER A 42 12.63 10.67 17.66
C SER A 42 13.88 10.48 18.46
N GLU A 43 13.89 11.04 19.66
CA GLU A 43 15.04 10.97 20.55
C GLU A 43 15.33 9.53 20.93
N SER A 44 14.29 8.75 21.25
CA SER A 44 14.42 7.33 21.53
C SER A 44 15.00 6.54 20.34
N VAL A 45 14.48 6.78 19.12
CA VAL A 45 15.00 6.12 17.91
C VAL A 45 16.45 6.52 17.64
N ARG A 46 16.82 7.80 17.85
CA ARG A 46 18.20 8.27 17.67
C ARG A 46 19.16 7.53 18.59
N LEU A 47 18.83 7.42 19.87
CA LEU A 47 19.65 6.69 20.85
C LEU A 47 19.79 5.21 20.49
N GLN A 48 18.69 4.57 20.03
CA GLN A 48 18.74 3.17 19.60
C GLN A 48 19.65 2.98 18.38
N VAL A 49 19.58 3.89 17.41
CA VAL A 49 20.45 3.87 16.23
C VAL A 49 21.92 4.04 16.62
N GLU A 50 22.25 4.94 17.54
CA GLU A 50 23.62 5.11 18.04
C GLU A 50 24.14 3.84 18.72
N GLU A 51 23.33 3.20 19.56
CA GLU A 51 23.66 1.94 20.21
C GLU A 51 23.89 0.82 19.17
N ASP A 52 23.02 0.72 18.16
CA ASP A 52 23.15 -0.28 17.10
C ASP A 52 24.38 -0.03 16.22
N ILE A 53 24.73 1.23 15.96
CA ILE A 53 25.99 1.59 15.27
C ILE A 53 27.19 1.10 16.08
N LEU A 54 27.21 1.29 17.40
CA LEU A 54 28.28 0.80 18.25
C LEU A 54 28.38 -0.73 18.21
N LYS A 55 27.26 -1.44 18.32
CA LYS A 55 27.20 -2.91 18.22
C LYS A 55 27.73 -3.42 16.88
N CYS A 56 27.42 -2.74 15.78
CA CYS A 56 27.92 -3.07 14.44
C CYS A 56 29.43 -2.81 14.29
N ARG A 57 29.98 -1.80 14.98
CA ARG A 57 31.43 -1.54 14.99
C ARG A 57 32.19 -2.65 15.73
N THR A 58 31.62 -3.19 16.79
CA THR A 58 32.25 -4.26 17.59
C THR A 58 32.07 -5.67 16.99
N ASP A 59 31.05 -5.88 16.16
CA ASP A 59 30.77 -7.15 15.48
C ASP A 59 30.62 -6.94 13.96
N PRO A 60 31.71 -7.12 13.18
CA PRO A 60 31.68 -7.00 11.73
C PRO A 60 30.70 -7.96 11.04
N ALA A 61 30.45 -9.15 11.61
CA ALA A 61 29.51 -10.11 11.05
C ALA A 61 28.06 -9.62 11.21
N ARG A 62 27.74 -8.94 12.32
CA ARG A 62 26.45 -8.25 12.49
C ARG A 62 26.28 -7.11 11.50
N ALA A 63 27.31 -6.30 11.28
CA ALA A 63 27.27 -5.22 10.29
C ALA A 63 26.97 -5.75 8.88
N GLU A 64 27.61 -6.86 8.48
CA GLU A 64 27.37 -7.50 7.18
C GLU A 64 25.96 -8.08 7.06
N ARG A 65 25.47 -8.81 8.07
CA ARG A 65 24.07 -9.29 8.09
C ARG A 65 23.07 -8.14 7.97
N GLY A 66 23.33 -7.03 8.66
CA GLY A 66 22.53 -5.81 8.57
C GLY A 66 22.49 -5.26 7.14
N ARG A 67 23.66 -5.09 6.51
CA ARG A 67 23.75 -4.64 5.10
C ARG A 67 22.96 -5.54 4.16
N GLN A 68 23.14 -6.85 4.26
CA GLN A 68 22.43 -7.79 3.39
C GLN A 68 20.91 -7.73 3.60
N ALA A 69 20.45 -7.61 4.85
CA ALA A 69 19.03 -7.45 5.15
C ALA A 69 18.47 -6.17 4.53
N PHE A 70 19.17 -5.04 4.66
CA PHE A 70 18.76 -3.78 4.02
C PHE A 70 18.71 -3.90 2.50
N GLU A 71 19.71 -4.54 1.88
CA GLU A 71 19.73 -4.74 0.43
C GLU A 71 18.56 -5.61 -0.04
N ASN A 72 18.25 -6.69 0.68
CA ASN A 72 17.12 -7.57 0.36
C ASN A 72 15.79 -6.82 0.45
N VAL A 73 15.60 -6.02 1.50
CA VAL A 73 14.41 -5.17 1.65
C VAL A 73 14.36 -4.11 0.54
N ALA A 74 15.49 -3.48 0.18
CA ALA A 74 15.52 -2.50 -0.90
C ALA A 74 15.12 -3.12 -2.25
N LYS A 75 15.64 -4.31 -2.57
CA LYS A 75 15.25 -5.08 -3.78
C LYS A 75 13.76 -5.41 -3.77
N LEU A 76 13.22 -5.86 -2.63
CA LEU A 76 11.79 -6.11 -2.47
C LEU A 76 10.98 -4.83 -2.71
N MET A 77 11.38 -3.72 -2.08
CA MET A 77 10.68 -2.44 -2.22
C MET A 77 10.70 -1.91 -3.66
N GLN A 78 11.83 -2.07 -4.38
CA GLN A 78 11.97 -1.70 -5.79
C GLN A 78 11.14 -2.56 -6.74
N SER A 79 10.82 -3.80 -6.35
CA SER A 79 10.00 -4.70 -7.17
C SER A 79 8.54 -4.22 -7.27
N PHE A 80 8.06 -3.42 -6.31
CA PHE A 80 6.73 -2.83 -6.35
C PHE A 80 6.69 -1.65 -7.33
N LYS A 81 6.20 -1.89 -8.55
CA LYS A 81 5.78 -0.82 -9.45
C LYS A 81 4.39 -0.35 -9.03
N LYS A 82 4.29 0.88 -8.53
CA LYS A 82 3.00 1.55 -8.34
C LYS A 82 2.65 2.25 -9.65
N ALA A 83 1.49 1.97 -10.20
CA ALA A 83 1.01 2.71 -11.35
C ALA A 83 0.50 4.09 -10.88
N ASP A 84 0.64 5.13 -11.71
CA ASP A 84 0.24 6.50 -11.31
C ASP A 84 -1.25 6.60 -10.90
N HIS A 85 -2.12 5.78 -11.49
CA HIS A 85 -3.53 5.73 -11.14
C HIS A 85 -3.81 5.05 -9.79
N GLU A 86 -2.81 4.41 -9.17
CA GLU A 86 -2.88 3.85 -7.83
C GLU A 86 -2.37 4.82 -6.75
N ILE A 87 -1.84 5.98 -7.16
CA ILE A 87 -1.25 6.96 -6.25
C ILE A 87 -2.27 8.06 -5.99
N MET A 88 -2.73 8.14 -4.74
CA MET A 88 -3.55 9.24 -4.23
C MET A 88 -2.66 10.34 -3.67
N ARG A 89 -3.05 11.59 -3.92
CA ARG A 89 -2.36 12.80 -3.47
C ARG A 89 -3.21 13.58 -2.48
N TRP A 90 -2.55 14.14 -1.47
CA TRP A 90 -3.14 15.05 -0.48
C TRP A 90 -2.30 16.32 -0.37
N ARG A 91 -2.96 17.46 -0.14
CA ARG A 91 -2.30 18.60 0.50
C ARG A 91 -2.33 18.35 1.99
N VAL A 92 -1.20 18.48 2.66
CA VAL A 92 -1.07 18.28 4.10
C VAL A 92 -0.43 19.49 4.74
N ARG A 93 -1.00 19.99 5.82
CA ARG A 93 -0.39 20.99 6.69
C ARG A 93 0.38 20.29 7.79
N LEU A 94 1.64 20.65 7.90
CA LEU A 94 2.52 20.21 8.96
C LEU A 94 2.32 21.08 10.22
N TYR A 95 2.73 20.55 11.37
CA TYR A 95 2.69 21.27 12.64
C TYR A 95 3.43 22.63 12.59
N CYS A 96 4.52 22.72 11.82
CA CYS A 96 5.24 23.99 11.60
C CYS A 96 4.48 25.01 10.74
N GLY A 97 3.28 24.69 10.23
CA GLY A 97 2.43 25.57 9.43
C GLY A 97 2.59 25.41 7.93
N HIS A 98 3.71 24.88 7.44
CA HIS A 98 3.94 24.68 6.01
C HIS A 98 3.02 23.61 5.41
N ILE A 99 2.64 23.81 4.16
CA ILE A 99 1.76 22.93 3.41
C ILE A 99 2.57 22.23 2.32
N MET A 100 2.47 20.91 2.24
CA MET A 100 3.16 20.11 1.24
C MET A 100 2.24 19.08 0.59
N GLU A 101 2.66 18.53 -0.55
CA GLU A 101 1.98 17.38 -1.14
C GLU A 101 2.47 16.08 -0.50
N MET A 102 1.54 15.17 -0.24
CA MET A 102 1.82 13.81 0.20
C MET A 102 1.19 12.81 -0.77
N GLU A 103 1.94 11.76 -1.07
CA GLU A 103 1.52 10.65 -1.91
C GLU A 103 1.46 9.33 -1.13
N ALA A 104 0.42 8.55 -1.38
CA ALA A 104 0.31 7.17 -0.91
C ALA A 104 -0.58 6.35 -1.84
N HIS A 105 -0.68 5.04 -1.58
CA HIS A 105 -1.58 4.18 -2.33
C HIS A 105 -3.05 4.58 -2.09
N TYR A 106 -3.88 4.51 -3.12
CA TYR A 106 -5.28 4.98 -3.11
C TYR A 106 -6.18 4.26 -2.09
N THR A 107 -5.76 3.11 -1.58
CA THR A 107 -6.51 2.37 -0.54
C THR A 107 -6.50 3.08 0.82
N TYR A 108 -5.59 4.02 1.03
CA TYR A 108 -5.59 4.85 2.24
C TYR A 108 -6.60 5.98 2.06
N THR A 109 -7.57 6.07 2.98
CA THR A 109 -8.60 7.12 2.99
C THR A 109 -8.08 8.46 3.50
N ASP A 110 -6.98 8.44 4.25
CA ASP A 110 -6.34 9.60 4.84
C ASP A 110 -4.80 9.41 4.92
N PRO A 111 -4.01 10.50 4.95
CA PRO A 111 -2.56 10.42 4.94
C PRO A 111 -1.95 9.90 6.25
N LEU A 112 -2.67 9.96 7.38
CA LEU A 112 -2.16 9.46 8.66
C LEU A 112 -2.12 7.93 8.68
N SER A 113 -3.18 7.31 8.15
CA SER A 113 -3.31 5.86 7.99
C SER A 113 -2.26 5.26 7.03
N ALA A 114 -1.73 6.07 6.11
CA ALA A 114 -0.64 5.68 5.21
C ALA A 114 0.74 5.56 5.90
N GLY A 115 0.81 5.68 7.23
CA GLY A 115 2.04 5.51 8.02
C GLY A 115 2.89 6.77 8.13
N SER A 116 2.35 7.94 7.76
CA SER A 116 3.09 9.20 7.74
C SER A 116 2.98 9.98 9.06
N TYR A 117 3.53 9.43 10.14
CA TYR A 117 3.42 10.06 11.46
C TYR A 117 4.38 11.24 11.69
N GLY A 118 5.50 11.30 10.95
CA GLY A 118 6.46 12.40 11.03
C GLY A 118 7.13 12.64 9.68
N ARG A 119 7.21 13.90 9.26
CA ARG A 119 7.76 14.32 7.97
C ARG A 119 8.86 15.36 8.17
N ARG A 120 9.87 15.34 7.31
CA ARG A 120 10.78 16.47 7.18
C ARG A 120 10.10 17.55 6.34
N CYS A 121 9.98 18.75 6.89
CA CYS A 121 9.49 19.91 6.17
C CYS A 121 10.55 20.39 5.17
N SER A 122 10.19 20.54 3.91
CA SER A 122 11.08 21.04 2.85
C SER A 122 11.38 22.54 2.95
N GLU A 123 10.51 23.31 3.60
CA GLU A 123 10.63 24.77 3.70
C GLU A 123 11.50 25.20 4.88
N CYS A 124 11.16 24.80 6.10
CA CYS A 124 11.95 25.16 7.29
C CYS A 124 12.99 24.11 7.69
N GLY A 125 13.07 22.97 7.01
CA GLY A 125 14.00 21.89 7.34
C GLY A 125 13.67 21.12 8.63
N GLY A 126 12.59 21.49 9.33
CA GLY A 126 12.18 20.83 10.56
C GLY A 126 11.92 19.34 10.33
N ASP A 127 12.61 18.48 11.08
CA ASP A 127 12.39 17.04 11.00
C ASP A 127 11.14 16.62 11.81
N ARG A 128 10.57 15.47 11.46
CA ARG A 128 9.46 14.80 12.17
C ARG A 128 8.25 15.66 12.54
N GLN A 129 7.92 16.62 11.69
CA GLN A 129 6.71 17.41 11.79
C GLN A 129 5.48 16.51 11.59
N THR A 130 4.54 16.55 12.53
CA THR A 130 3.29 15.81 12.41
C THR A 130 2.34 16.50 11.43
N ILE A 131 1.54 15.73 10.69
CA ILE A 131 0.43 16.26 9.89
C ILE A 131 -0.71 16.65 10.83
N VAL A 132 -1.19 17.89 10.74
CA VAL A 132 -2.24 18.45 11.61
C VAL A 132 -3.55 18.69 10.87
N ALA A 133 -3.49 18.96 9.56
CA ALA A 133 -4.64 19.13 8.68
C ALA A 133 -4.32 18.60 7.29
N PHE A 134 -5.33 18.20 6.52
CA PHE A 134 -5.15 17.67 5.17
C PHE A 134 -6.43 17.71 4.33
N GLU A 135 -6.26 17.74 3.02
CA GLU A 135 -7.32 17.59 2.04
C GLU A 135 -6.88 16.74 0.84
N PRO A 136 -7.78 15.93 0.26
CA PRO A 136 -7.46 15.15 -0.92
C PRO A 136 -7.33 16.06 -2.16
N ILE A 137 -6.30 15.82 -2.97
CA ILE A 137 -6.15 16.42 -4.30
C ILE A 137 -6.78 15.51 -5.36
N GLY A 138 -6.58 14.20 -5.21
CA GLY A 138 -7.01 13.19 -6.18
C GLY A 138 -5.88 12.29 -6.64
N LEU A 139 -6.20 11.33 -7.51
CA LEU A 139 -5.21 10.41 -8.07
C LEU A 139 -4.19 11.14 -8.96
N ARG A 140 -2.97 10.63 -9.02
CA ARG A 140 -1.91 11.18 -9.87
C ARG A 140 -2.18 10.91 -11.35
N GLY A 141 -2.54 9.68 -11.68
CA GLY A 141 -2.98 9.29 -13.02
C GLY A 141 -4.49 9.37 -13.16
N SER A 142 -4.98 9.68 -14.36
CA SER A 142 -6.35 9.33 -14.70
C SER A 142 -6.48 7.81 -14.68
N LEU A 143 -7.61 7.31 -14.20
CA LEU A 143 -8.01 5.95 -14.54
C LEU A 143 -8.15 5.95 -16.05
N SER A 144 -7.18 5.38 -16.76
CA SER A 144 -7.31 5.22 -18.20
C SER A 144 -8.65 4.52 -18.41
N LYS A 145 -9.57 5.17 -19.12
CA LYS A 145 -10.70 4.47 -19.75
C LYS A 145 -10.10 3.55 -20.82
N THR A 146 -9.42 2.50 -20.40
CA THR A 146 -8.78 1.52 -21.26
C THR A 146 -8.89 0.16 -20.58
N ALA A 147 -10.13 -0.23 -20.32
CA ALA A 147 -10.79 -1.06 -21.28
C ALA A 147 -12.28 -0.72 -21.22
N GLU A 148 -12.86 -0.17 -22.29
CA GLU A 148 -14.13 -0.76 -22.70
C GLU A 148 -13.85 -2.26 -22.72
N ARG A 149 -14.39 -2.98 -21.72
CA ARG A 149 -14.45 -4.42 -21.79
C ARG A 149 -15.20 -4.69 -23.09
N LEU A 150 -14.49 -5.00 -24.17
CA LEU A 150 -15.06 -5.89 -25.15
C LEU A 150 -15.56 -7.07 -24.32
N PRO A 151 -16.87 -7.35 -24.31
CA PRO A 151 -17.39 -8.46 -23.54
C PRO A 151 -16.54 -9.68 -23.89
N PRO A 152 -16.10 -10.47 -22.90
CA PRO A 152 -15.37 -11.69 -23.19
C PRO A 152 -16.17 -12.47 -24.24
N PRO A 153 -15.52 -13.02 -25.29
CA PRO A 153 -16.24 -13.79 -26.29
C PRO A 153 -17.10 -14.81 -25.55
N PRO A 154 -18.40 -14.94 -25.89
CA PRO A 154 -19.29 -15.82 -25.18
C PRO A 154 -18.64 -17.20 -25.11
N PRO A 155 -18.63 -17.86 -23.94
CA PRO A 155 -18.04 -19.18 -23.81
C PRO A 155 -18.63 -20.06 -24.90
N LYS A 156 -17.78 -20.68 -25.71
CA LYS A 156 -18.23 -21.61 -26.77
C LYS A 156 -19.06 -22.68 -26.07
N ASN A 157 -20.38 -22.64 -26.30
CA ASN A 157 -21.27 -23.66 -25.76
C ASN A 157 -20.76 -25.02 -26.28
N PRO A 158 -20.40 -25.96 -25.39
CA PRO A 158 -19.93 -27.26 -25.82
C PRO A 158 -21.00 -27.90 -26.69
N THR A 159 -20.57 -28.44 -27.82
CA THR A 159 -21.46 -29.07 -28.78
C THR A 159 -22.06 -30.32 -28.14
N ARG A 160 -23.26 -30.73 -28.55
CA ARG A 160 -23.88 -31.99 -28.10
C ARG A 160 -22.91 -33.20 -28.06
N PRO A 161 -22.06 -33.45 -29.07
CA PRO A 161 -21.05 -34.51 -28.99
C PRO A 161 -20.00 -34.33 -27.89
N ASP A 162 -19.60 -33.09 -27.58
CA ASP A 162 -18.64 -32.80 -26.50
C ASP A 162 -19.23 -33.17 -25.13
N LEU A 163 -20.53 -32.90 -24.94
CA LEU A 163 -21.26 -33.28 -23.73
C LEU A 163 -21.44 -34.79 -23.62
N GLU A 164 -21.79 -35.48 -24.71
CA GLU A 164 -21.95 -36.94 -24.74
C GLU A 164 -20.62 -37.66 -24.43
N GLN A 165 -19.51 -37.17 -24.96
CA GLN A 165 -18.18 -37.70 -24.64
C GLN A 165 -17.82 -37.49 -23.17
N ARG A 166 -18.16 -36.32 -22.61
CA ARG A 166 -17.87 -36.00 -21.20
C ARG A 166 -18.73 -36.82 -20.24
N VAL A 167 -20.01 -37.04 -20.54
CA VAL A 167 -20.89 -37.93 -19.77
C VAL A 167 -20.35 -39.36 -19.77
N LYS A 168 -19.90 -39.85 -20.93
CA LYS A 168 -19.31 -41.20 -21.03
C LYS A 168 -18.03 -41.34 -20.21
N SER A 169 -17.18 -40.31 -20.20
CA SER A 169 -15.96 -40.30 -19.39
C SER A 169 -16.27 -40.31 -17.89
N LEU A 170 -17.20 -39.44 -17.47
CA LEU A 170 -17.61 -39.33 -16.07
C LEU A 170 -18.32 -40.59 -15.57
N GLY A 171 -19.10 -41.27 -16.44
CA GLY A 171 -19.74 -42.55 -16.12
C GLY A 171 -18.72 -43.64 -15.79
N LYS A 172 -17.67 -43.78 -16.61
CA LYS A 172 -16.57 -44.74 -16.38
C LYS A 172 -15.80 -44.43 -15.10
N GLU A 173 -15.60 -43.15 -14.80
CA GLU A 173 -14.92 -42.73 -13.57
C GLU A 173 -15.77 -43.02 -12.32
N ASN A 174 -17.08 -42.79 -12.39
CA ASN A 174 -18.01 -43.14 -11.31
C ASN A 174 -18.03 -44.65 -11.04
N GLU A 175 -18.04 -45.47 -12.09
CA GLU A 175 -18.01 -46.93 -11.96
C GLU A 175 -16.70 -47.43 -11.34
N ARG A 176 -15.55 -46.85 -11.74
CA ARG A 176 -14.25 -47.10 -11.08
C ARG A 176 -14.24 -46.69 -9.61
N LEU A 177 -14.87 -45.57 -9.26
CA LEU A 177 -14.93 -45.11 -7.87
C LEU A 177 -15.86 -46.00 -7.03
N ARG A 178 -16.99 -46.45 -7.59
CA ARG A 178 -17.92 -47.36 -6.91
C ARG A 178 -17.29 -48.73 -6.66
N THR A 179 -16.59 -49.29 -7.65
CA THR A 179 -15.85 -50.55 -7.48
C THR A 179 -14.71 -50.45 -6.46
N LYS A 180 -14.04 -49.29 -6.35
CA LYS A 180 -13.07 -49.02 -5.27
C LYS A 180 -13.67 -48.85 -3.88
N LEU A 181 -14.96 -48.48 -3.79
CA LEU A 181 -15.66 -48.25 -2.52
C LEU A 181 -16.45 -49.49 -2.04
N SER A 182 -16.64 -50.49 -2.90
CA SER A 182 -17.38 -51.73 -2.59
C SER A 182 -16.50 -52.99 -2.53
N GLY A 183 -15.18 -52.83 -2.51
CA GLY A 183 -14.20 -53.88 -2.18
C GLY A 183 -13.33 -53.42 -1.01
#